data_AF-A0A7C3YG71-F1
#
_entry.id   AF-A0A7C3YG71-F1
#
_cell.length_a   1.000
_cell.length_b   1.000
_cell.length_c   1.000
_cell.angle_alpha   90.00
_cell.angle_beta   90.00
_cell.angle_gamma   90.00
#
_symmetry.space_group_name_H-M   'P 1'
#
loop_
_entity.id
_entity.type
_entity.pdbx_description
1 polymer ?
#
loop_
_entity_poly.entity_id
_entity_poly.type
_entity_poly.pdbx_seq_one_letter_code
_entity_poly.pdbx_strand_id
1 'polypeptide(L)'
;MMKGGSSLAFSLALLAALLICYIWFSRELSKANALLHSIESKNEQLKNEISSMQEELKRASSLLQNVSALKEGQLKNPTWEELKTFLMLDSTNELKYDKQKFDCTAFSLQLLKNARNAGLRVGFVEIEFEGQPIGHMLNAFQTEKGLVFVDVTGNENGTGKDKVAYLEVGKPYGVLDLDRVKEVVLDCSIDCEEMVSSLRYINYTDMFSYEYFSNYMACKDLYETCGMLYNQAAEEYNRRTGKYSYEQLSKWYESLMTLKEEIISNNFYVMSQSGVVKNINIYW
;
A
#
# COMPACT_ATOMS: atom_id res chain seq x y z
N MET A 1 93.36 40.80 50.79
CA MET A 1 93.29 39.80 49.71
C MET A 1 92.15 38.83 49.99
N MET A 2 91.47 38.38 48.94
CA MET A 2 90.37 37.39 48.91
C MET A 2 88.94 37.89 49.23
N LYS A 3 88.35 38.64 48.29
CA LYS A 3 86.91 38.61 47.98
C LYS A 3 86.78 38.63 46.45
N GLY A 4 86.73 37.46 45.82
CA GLY A 4 86.64 37.34 44.34
C GLY A 4 86.27 35.95 43.81
N GLY A 5 86.15 34.92 44.65
CA GLY A 5 85.89 33.55 44.22
C GLY A 5 84.41 33.13 44.09
N SER A 6 83.45 33.88 44.63
CA SER A 6 82.04 33.46 44.65
C SER A 6 81.26 33.76 43.36
N SER A 7 81.69 34.75 42.57
CA SER A 7 81.00 35.15 41.34
C SER A 7 81.19 34.13 40.21
N LEU A 8 82.41 33.60 40.04
CA LEU A 8 82.72 32.67 38.94
C LEU A 8 82.02 31.31 39.12
N ALA A 9 81.95 30.81 40.36
CA ALA A 9 81.28 29.56 40.70
C ALA A 9 79.76 29.65 40.49
N PHE A 10 79.15 30.80 40.80
CA PHE A 10 77.73 31.04 40.55
C PHE A 10 77.43 31.12 39.04
N SER A 11 78.29 31.78 38.26
CA SER A 11 78.18 31.84 36.80
C SER A 11 78.30 30.47 36.13
N LEU A 12 79.23 29.62 36.60
CA LEU A 12 79.40 28.24 36.10
C LEU A 12 78.20 27.35 36.45
N ALA A 13 77.67 27.46 37.67
CA ALA A 13 76.47 26.74 38.09
C ALA A 13 75.22 27.16 37.29
N LEU A 14 75.08 28.45 36.99
CA LEU A 14 74.00 28.97 36.16
C LEU A 14 74.11 28.45 34.71
N LEU A 15 75.31 28.46 34.13
CA LEU A 15 75.57 27.91 32.80
C LEU A 15 75.27 26.41 32.72
N ALA A 16 75.67 25.65 33.74
CA ALA A 16 75.36 24.22 33.83
C ALA A 16 73.85 23.96 33.95
N ALA A 17 73.14 24.74 34.77
CA ALA A 17 71.68 24.63 34.91
C ALA A 17 70.95 24.97 33.59
N LEU A 18 71.40 26.01 32.88
CA LEU A 18 70.88 26.37 31.56
C LEU A 18 71.14 25.28 30.52
N LEU A 19 72.32 24.66 30.54
CA LEU A 19 72.66 23.55 29.65
C LEU A 19 71.78 22.31 29.92
N ILE A 20 71.58 21.96 31.20
CA ILE A 20 70.70 20.85 31.60
C ILE A 20 69.24 21.14 31.19
N CYS A 21 68.78 22.37 31.39
CA CYS A 21 67.43 22.80 30.98
C CYS A 21 67.26 22.71 29.45
N TYR A 22 68.27 23.16 28.68
CA TYR A 22 68.29 23.05 27.22
C TYR A 22 68.27 21.59 26.74
N ILE A 23 69.04 20.70 27.37
CA ILE A 23 69.06 19.26 27.04
C ILE A 23 67.70 18.60 27.38
N TRP A 24 67.10 18.94 28.52
CA TRP A 24 65.79 18.43 28.89
C TRP A 24 64.70 18.92 27.92
N PHE A 25 64.70 20.22 27.62
CA PHE A 25 63.73 20.82 26.70
C PHE A 25 63.87 20.27 25.27
N SER A 26 65.10 20.11 24.77
CA SER A 26 65.34 19.49 23.46
C SER A 26 64.88 18.03 23.38
N ARG A 27 64.99 17.26 24.49
CA ARG A 27 64.44 15.90 24.57
C ARG A 27 62.91 15.89 24.52
N GLU A 28 62.25 16.76 25.28
CA GLU A 28 60.78 16.85 25.24
C GLU A 28 60.27 17.35 23.89
N LEU A 29 60.97 18.30 23.26
CA LEU A 29 60.68 18.75 21.90
C LEU A 29 60.83 17.61 20.88
N SER A 30 61.87 16.79 21.01
CA SER A 30 62.06 15.62 20.15
C SER A 30 60.93 14.58 20.31
N LYS A 31 60.46 14.35 21.53
CA LYS A 31 59.31 13.43 21.78
C LYS A 31 58.02 14.00 21.20
N ALA A 32 57.78 15.30 21.39
CA ALA A 32 56.60 15.98 20.85
C ALA A 32 56.57 15.92 19.32
N ASN A 33 57.71 16.16 18.66
CA ASN A 33 57.82 16.05 17.20
C ASN A 33 57.60 14.62 16.69
N ALA A 34 58.13 13.61 17.40
CA ALA A 34 57.90 12.21 17.04
C ALA A 34 56.40 11.82 17.17
N LEU A 35 55.72 12.31 18.21
CA LEU A 35 54.28 12.14 18.37
C LEU A 35 53.49 12.87 17.28
N LEU A 36 53.87 14.10 16.93
CA LEU A 36 53.24 14.87 15.85
C LEU A 36 53.29 14.09 14.53
N HIS A 37 54.47 13.61 14.14
CA HIS A 37 54.62 12.81 12.92
C HIS A 37 53.81 11.51 12.96
N SER A 38 53.71 10.86 14.13
CA SER A 38 52.87 9.67 14.28
C SER A 38 51.38 9.99 14.11
N ILE A 39 50.91 11.12 14.65
CA ILE A 39 49.53 11.58 14.49
C ILE A 39 49.24 11.97 13.04
N GLU A 40 50.15 12.69 12.39
CA GLU A 40 50.04 13.07 10.98
C GLU A 40 49.93 11.83 10.08
N SER A 41 50.81 10.85 10.28
CA SER A 41 50.78 9.59 9.53
C SER A 41 49.46 8.84 9.73
N LYS A 42 48.93 8.79 10.97
CA LYS A 42 47.64 8.16 11.25
C LYS A 42 46.48 8.93 10.64
N ASN A 43 46.52 10.26 10.65
CA ASN A 43 45.49 11.09 10.02
C ASN A 43 45.45 10.87 8.51
N GLU A 44 46.60 10.77 7.84
CA GLU A 44 46.64 10.44 6.42
C GLU A 44 46.14 9.02 6.14
N GLN A 45 46.49 8.04 6.99
CA GLN A 45 45.94 6.69 6.87
C GLN A 45 44.40 6.68 7.00
N LEU A 46 43.86 7.35 8.02
CA LEU A 46 42.41 7.44 8.24
C LEU A 46 41.69 8.16 7.10
N LYS A 47 42.28 9.21 6.53
CA LYS A 47 41.72 9.89 5.35
C LYS A 47 41.62 8.93 4.15
N ASN A 48 42.66 8.14 3.92
CA ASN A 48 42.67 7.16 2.83
C ASN A 48 41.64 6.05 3.07
N GLU A 49 41.50 5.57 4.30
CA GLU A 49 40.48 4.58 4.68
C GLU A 49 39.06 5.13 4.49
N ILE A 50 38.79 6.37 4.94
CA ILE A 50 37.49 7.02 4.72
C ILE A 50 37.18 7.16 3.24
N SER A 51 38.14 7.62 2.44
CA SER A 51 37.95 7.75 0.99
C SER A 51 37.67 6.39 0.33
N SER A 52 38.35 5.32 0.77
CA SER A 52 38.11 3.97 0.26
C SER A 52 36.71 3.47 0.63
N MET A 53 36.30 3.65 1.89
CA MET A 53 34.97 3.26 2.35
C MET A 53 33.85 4.02 1.63
N GLN A 54 34.05 5.31 1.34
CA GLN A 54 33.08 6.11 0.58
C GLN A 54 32.90 5.58 -0.85
N GLU A 55 33.98 5.17 -1.51
CA GLU A 55 33.91 4.55 -2.85
C GLU A 55 33.23 3.17 -2.81
N GLU A 56 33.50 2.36 -1.78
CA GLU A 56 32.81 1.08 -1.59
C GLU A 56 31.31 1.27 -1.36
N LEU A 57 30.92 2.23 -0.52
CA LEU A 57 29.51 2.55 -0.27
C LEU A 57 28.80 2.98 -1.56
N LYS A 58 29.45 3.83 -2.37
CA LYS A 58 28.93 4.28 -3.67
C LYS A 58 28.75 3.11 -4.64
N ARG A 59 29.70 2.18 -4.69
CA ARG A 59 29.60 0.96 -5.51
C ARG A 59 28.48 0.06 -5.04
N ALA A 60 28.38 -0.21 -3.74
CA ALA A 60 27.32 -1.03 -3.17
C ALA A 60 25.93 -0.44 -3.44
N SER A 61 25.77 0.88 -3.29
CA SER A 61 24.53 1.58 -3.61
C SER A 61 24.16 1.47 -5.10
N SER A 62 25.13 1.65 -6.00
CA SER A 62 24.91 1.48 -7.45
C SER A 62 24.54 0.04 -7.81
N LEU A 63 25.21 -0.95 -7.21
CA LEU A 63 24.88 -2.37 -7.41
C LEU A 63 23.45 -2.68 -6.93
N LEU A 64 23.05 -2.17 -5.77
CA LEU A 64 21.69 -2.33 -5.25
C LEU A 64 20.65 -1.73 -6.20
N GLN A 65 20.91 -0.52 -6.71
CA GLN A 65 20.04 0.14 -7.67
C GLN A 65 19.90 -0.67 -8.97
N ASN A 66 21.01 -1.19 -9.50
CA ASN A 66 21.01 -2.02 -10.70
C ASN A 66 20.27 -3.35 -10.48
N VAL A 67 20.49 -4.02 -9.35
CA VAL A 67 19.80 -5.27 -9.01
C VAL A 67 18.29 -5.03 -8.84
N SER A 68 17.90 -3.91 -8.21
CA SER A 68 16.50 -3.51 -8.11
C SER A 68 15.88 -3.29 -9.48
N ALA A 69 16.54 -2.53 -10.36
CA ALA A 69 16.07 -2.25 -11.71
C ALA A 69 15.96 -3.53 -12.57
N LEU A 70 16.91 -4.45 -12.45
CA LEU A 70 16.85 -5.77 -13.11
C LEU A 70 15.69 -6.60 -12.61
N LYS A 71 15.45 -6.61 -11.28
CA LYS A 71 14.33 -7.33 -10.68
C LYS A 71 12.98 -6.75 -11.12
N GLU A 72 12.88 -5.43 -11.21
CA GLU A 72 11.67 -4.75 -11.70
C GLU A 72 11.43 -4.98 -13.20
N GLY A 73 12.49 -4.99 -14.02
CA GLY A 73 12.39 -5.32 -15.45
C GLY A 73 11.98 -6.77 -15.76
N GLN A 74 12.00 -7.66 -14.76
CA GLN A 74 11.55 -9.05 -14.88
C GLN A 74 10.11 -9.26 -14.39
N LEU A 75 9.47 -8.26 -13.77
CA LEU A 75 8.10 -8.39 -13.29
C LEU A 75 7.13 -8.37 -14.47
N LYS A 76 6.23 -9.36 -14.51
CA LYS A 76 5.22 -9.48 -15.56
C LYS A 76 3.87 -8.94 -15.11
N ASN A 77 3.12 -8.35 -16.03
CA ASN A 77 1.70 -8.10 -15.82
C ASN A 77 0.96 -9.46 -15.75
N PRO A 78 0.19 -9.76 -14.70
CA PRO A 78 -0.56 -11.02 -14.61
C PRO A 78 -1.73 -11.04 -15.59
N THR A 79 -2.19 -12.25 -15.97
CA THR A 79 -3.56 -12.37 -16.49
C THR A 79 -4.60 -12.18 -15.37
N TRP A 80 -5.87 -11.97 -15.71
CA TRP A 80 -6.94 -11.90 -14.69
C TRP A 80 -7.03 -13.17 -13.85
N GLU A 81 -6.93 -14.34 -14.50
CA GLU A 81 -6.92 -15.64 -13.80
C GLU A 81 -5.66 -15.85 -12.94
N GLU A 82 -4.50 -15.40 -13.42
CA GLU A 82 -3.25 -15.43 -12.63
C GLU A 82 -3.37 -14.52 -11.40
N LEU A 83 -3.94 -13.32 -11.55
CA LEU A 83 -4.16 -12.39 -10.44
C LEU A 83 -5.12 -12.99 -9.41
N LYS A 84 -6.25 -13.54 -9.83
CA LYS A 84 -7.17 -14.24 -8.91
C LYS A 84 -6.49 -15.39 -8.18
N THR A 85 -5.74 -16.21 -8.90
CA THR A 85 -5.00 -17.34 -8.30
C THR A 85 -3.97 -16.86 -7.28
N PHE A 86 -3.24 -15.79 -7.59
CA PHE A 86 -2.30 -15.18 -6.66
C PHE A 86 -3.00 -14.67 -5.39
N LEU A 87 -4.08 -13.89 -5.54
CA LEU A 87 -4.82 -13.35 -4.40
C LEU A 87 -5.41 -14.46 -3.52
N MET A 88 -6.01 -15.50 -4.09
CA MET A 88 -6.52 -16.65 -3.32
C MET A 88 -5.44 -17.40 -2.51
N LEU A 89 -4.17 -17.34 -2.92
CA LEU A 89 -3.06 -17.98 -2.23
C LEU A 89 -2.34 -17.04 -1.25
N ASP A 90 -2.55 -15.74 -1.40
CA ASP A 90 -1.98 -14.70 -0.56
C ASP A 90 -2.90 -14.46 0.64
N SER A 91 -2.37 -14.52 1.87
CA SER A 91 -3.17 -14.36 3.09
C SER A 91 -3.15 -12.94 3.65
N THR A 92 -2.77 -11.93 2.86
CA THR A 92 -2.65 -10.54 3.35
C THR A 92 -4.00 -10.03 3.87
N ASN A 93 -5.12 -10.37 3.22
CA ASN A 93 -6.49 -10.05 3.66
C ASN A 93 -6.89 -10.67 5.00
N GLU A 94 -6.24 -11.76 5.42
CA GLU A 94 -6.49 -12.44 6.70
C GLU A 94 -5.69 -11.82 7.86
N LEU A 95 -4.80 -10.87 7.58
CA LEU A 95 -4.12 -10.12 8.63
C LEU A 95 -5.12 -9.23 9.37
N LYS A 96 -4.87 -9.04 10.68
CA LYS A 96 -5.74 -8.21 11.52
C LYS A 96 -5.47 -6.74 11.25
N TYR A 97 -6.54 -5.99 11.00
CA TYR A 97 -6.47 -4.55 10.95
C TYR A 97 -6.21 -3.97 12.35
N ASP A 98 -5.16 -3.16 12.45
CA ASP A 98 -4.84 -2.38 13.65
C ASP A 98 -4.44 -0.98 13.21
N LYS A 99 -5.28 0.02 13.48
CA LYS A 99 -5.06 1.40 13.05
C LYS A 99 -3.70 1.98 13.48
N GLN A 100 -3.07 1.45 14.54
CA GLN A 100 -1.79 1.93 15.04
C GLN A 100 -0.58 1.13 14.52
N LYS A 101 -0.80 -0.10 14.03
CA LYS A 101 0.30 -1.03 13.69
C LYS A 101 0.24 -1.59 12.27
N PHE A 102 -0.97 -1.80 11.76
CA PHE A 102 -1.23 -2.48 10.51
C PHE A 102 -2.53 -1.95 9.88
N ASP A 103 -2.42 -0.77 9.27
CA ASP A 103 -3.50 -0.09 8.55
C ASP A 103 -3.44 -0.38 7.04
N CYS A 104 -4.26 0.29 6.24
CA CYS A 104 -4.32 0.09 4.79
C CYS A 104 -2.96 0.26 4.09
N THR A 105 -2.09 1.14 4.61
CA THR A 105 -0.69 1.28 4.15
C THR A 105 0.08 -0.02 4.33
N ALA A 106 -0.03 -0.65 5.49
CA ALA A 106 0.68 -1.90 5.77
C ALA A 106 0.15 -3.07 4.93
N PHE A 107 -1.17 -3.18 4.75
CA PHE A 107 -1.77 -4.18 3.85
C PHE A 107 -1.27 -4.03 2.41
N SER A 108 -1.31 -2.81 1.87
CA SER A 108 -0.91 -2.55 0.47
C SER A 108 0.59 -2.77 0.24
N LEU A 109 1.44 -2.44 1.21
CA LEU A 109 2.88 -2.75 1.17
C LEU A 109 3.16 -4.26 1.28
N GLN A 110 2.39 -4.98 2.09
CA GLN A 110 2.53 -6.42 2.25
C GLN A 110 2.14 -7.17 0.97
N LEU A 111 1.05 -6.78 0.31
CA LEU A 111 0.65 -7.33 -0.97
C LEU A 111 1.66 -6.99 -2.07
N LEU A 112 2.14 -5.73 -2.12
CA LEU A 112 3.18 -5.30 -3.06
C LEU A 112 4.41 -6.21 -2.98
N LYS A 113 4.88 -6.48 -1.76
CA LYS A 113 6.02 -7.38 -1.50
C LYS A 113 5.74 -8.80 -1.98
N ASN A 114 4.58 -9.36 -1.66
CA ASN A 114 4.24 -10.73 -2.02
C ASN A 114 4.08 -10.90 -3.54
N ALA A 115 3.39 -9.97 -4.20
CA ALA A 115 3.23 -9.95 -5.65
C ALA A 115 4.58 -9.85 -6.37
N ARG A 116 5.47 -8.94 -5.93
CA ARG A 116 6.82 -8.81 -6.51
C ARG A 116 7.67 -10.07 -6.28
N ASN A 117 7.50 -10.77 -5.16
CA ASN A 117 8.16 -12.06 -4.91
C ASN A 117 7.59 -13.19 -5.78
N ALA A 118 6.32 -13.11 -6.16
CA ALA A 118 5.68 -13.98 -7.15
C ALA A 118 6.02 -13.60 -8.60
N GLY A 119 6.86 -12.58 -8.82
CA GLY A 119 7.24 -12.11 -10.16
C GLY A 119 6.17 -11.27 -10.85
N LEU A 120 5.17 -10.78 -10.11
CA LEU A 120 4.09 -9.97 -10.64
C LEU A 120 4.41 -8.48 -10.54
N ARG A 121 4.10 -7.75 -11.61
CA ARG A 121 4.14 -6.29 -11.64
C ARG A 121 2.91 -5.75 -10.94
N VAL A 122 3.14 -4.91 -9.96
CA VAL A 122 2.13 -4.35 -9.07
C VAL A 122 2.49 -2.91 -8.76
N GLY A 123 1.50 -2.03 -8.86
CA GLY A 123 1.60 -0.64 -8.43
C GLY A 123 1.03 -0.44 -7.04
N PHE A 124 1.50 0.60 -6.38
CA PHE A 124 0.97 1.17 -5.16
C PHE A 124 0.00 2.31 -5.51
N VAL A 125 -1.13 2.41 -4.81
CA VAL A 125 -2.16 3.41 -5.11
C VAL A 125 -2.50 4.20 -3.86
N GLU A 126 -2.44 5.51 -3.98
CA GLU A 126 -2.92 6.45 -2.97
C GLU A 126 -4.22 7.10 -3.42
N ILE A 127 -5.21 7.10 -2.53
CA ILE A 127 -6.53 7.68 -2.76
C ILE A 127 -6.74 8.79 -1.74
N GLU A 128 -7.08 9.98 -2.22
CA GLU A 128 -7.59 11.06 -1.37
C GLU A 128 -9.11 11.11 -1.45
N PHE A 129 -9.78 11.33 -0.32
CA PHE A 129 -11.22 11.56 -0.28
C PHE A 129 -11.57 13.03 -0.05
N GLU A 130 -12.68 13.48 -0.63
CA GLU A 130 -13.19 14.84 -0.41
C GLU A 130 -13.59 15.03 1.05
N GLY A 131 -13.10 16.13 1.64
CA GLY A 131 -13.45 16.51 3.02
C GLY A 131 -12.93 15.58 4.12
N GLN A 132 -12.10 14.57 3.79
CA GLN A 132 -11.53 13.65 4.78
C GLN A 132 -10.02 13.86 4.92
N PRO A 133 -9.47 13.93 6.15
CA PRO A 133 -8.04 14.08 6.38
C PRO A 133 -7.26 12.77 6.18
N ILE A 134 -7.95 11.63 6.14
CA ILE A 134 -7.37 10.29 5.99
C ILE A 134 -7.82 9.75 4.63
N GLY A 135 -6.85 9.37 3.80
CA GLY A 135 -7.09 8.73 2.52
C GLY A 135 -7.22 7.20 2.63
N HIS A 136 -7.00 6.51 1.52
CA HIS A 136 -6.89 5.05 1.47
C HIS A 136 -5.70 4.62 0.61
N MET A 137 -5.19 3.42 0.87
CA MET A 137 -4.07 2.85 0.12
C MET A 137 -4.39 1.41 -0.30
N LEU A 138 -4.13 1.10 -1.57
CA LEU A 138 -4.40 -0.19 -2.18
C LEU A 138 -3.40 -0.48 -3.31
N ASN A 139 -3.60 -1.54 -4.09
CA ASN A 139 -2.69 -1.93 -5.16
C ASN A 139 -3.35 -1.90 -6.54
N ALA A 140 -2.53 -1.65 -7.57
CA ALA A 140 -2.94 -1.67 -8.97
C ALA A 140 -2.23 -2.78 -9.74
N PHE A 141 -2.96 -3.52 -10.55
CA PHE A 141 -2.42 -4.54 -11.44
C PHE A 141 -2.87 -4.25 -12.87
N GLN A 142 -1.92 -4.14 -13.78
CA GLN A 142 -2.25 -4.15 -15.21
C GLN A 142 -2.46 -5.60 -15.64
N THR A 143 -3.63 -5.90 -16.19
CA THR A 143 -3.98 -7.22 -16.74
C THR A 143 -4.29 -7.11 -18.23
N GLU A 144 -4.54 -8.25 -18.88
CA GLU A 144 -5.10 -8.34 -20.23
C GLU A 144 -6.55 -7.85 -20.32
N LYS A 145 -7.27 -7.78 -19.18
CA LYS A 145 -8.65 -7.32 -19.07
C LYS A 145 -8.76 -5.84 -18.66
N GLY A 146 -7.64 -5.17 -18.41
CA GLY A 146 -7.61 -3.77 -18.00
C GLY A 146 -6.81 -3.54 -16.71
N LEU A 147 -6.88 -2.31 -16.22
CA LEU A 147 -6.28 -1.92 -14.93
C LEU A 147 -7.22 -2.34 -13.80
N VAL A 148 -6.72 -3.15 -12.87
CA VAL A 148 -7.49 -3.63 -11.71
C VAL A 148 -6.95 -3.00 -10.44
N PHE A 149 -7.83 -2.40 -9.65
CA PHE A 149 -7.52 -1.96 -8.31
C PHE A 149 -7.93 -3.05 -7.32
N VAL A 150 -7.02 -3.46 -6.44
CA VAL A 150 -7.23 -4.53 -5.48
C VAL A 150 -7.08 -3.98 -4.07
N ASP A 151 -8.16 -4.10 -3.29
CA ASP A 151 -8.17 -3.75 -1.87
C ASP A 151 -8.20 -5.01 -0.98
N VAL A 152 -7.04 -5.34 -0.45
CA VAL A 152 -6.82 -6.46 0.48
C VAL A 152 -6.87 -6.02 1.95
N THR A 153 -7.33 -4.81 2.24
CA THR A 153 -7.44 -4.33 3.63
C THR A 153 -8.33 -5.28 4.42
N GLY A 154 -7.74 -5.87 5.46
CA GLY A 154 -8.39 -6.83 6.33
C GLY A 154 -9.36 -6.16 7.31
N ASN A 155 -9.81 -6.94 8.29
CA ASN A 155 -10.68 -6.46 9.37
C ASN A 155 -10.07 -6.76 10.73
N GLU A 156 -10.66 -6.26 11.81
CA GLU A 156 -10.16 -6.44 13.18
C GLU A 156 -10.10 -7.93 13.61
N ASN A 157 -10.87 -8.79 12.94
CA ASN A 157 -10.95 -10.22 13.23
C ASN A 157 -9.92 -11.05 12.44
N GLY A 158 -9.27 -10.49 11.42
CA GLY A 158 -8.37 -11.24 10.53
C GLY A 158 -9.14 -12.19 9.60
N THR A 159 -10.35 -11.80 9.21
CA THR A 159 -11.22 -12.54 8.29
C THR A 159 -11.60 -11.69 7.08
N GLY A 160 -10.69 -10.81 6.65
CA GLY A 160 -10.91 -9.95 5.50
C GLY A 160 -11.01 -10.76 4.21
N LYS A 161 -11.40 -10.08 3.13
CA LYS A 161 -11.48 -10.65 1.79
C LYS A 161 -10.76 -9.77 0.80
N ASP A 162 -10.23 -10.37 -0.26
CA ASP A 162 -9.77 -9.64 -1.42
C ASP A 162 -10.97 -9.05 -2.16
N LYS A 163 -10.82 -7.79 -2.56
CA LYS A 163 -11.86 -7.02 -3.22
C LYS A 163 -11.30 -6.32 -4.44
N VAL A 164 -12.13 -6.20 -5.47
CA VAL A 164 -11.88 -5.27 -6.58
C VAL A 164 -12.43 -3.91 -6.19
N ALA A 165 -11.57 -2.90 -6.23
CA ALA A 165 -11.93 -1.51 -5.97
C ALA A 165 -12.30 -0.78 -7.27
N TYR A 166 -13.29 0.09 -7.19
CA TYR A 166 -13.79 0.91 -8.28
C TYR A 166 -13.56 2.38 -7.94
N LEU A 167 -12.71 3.03 -8.74
CA LEU A 167 -12.20 4.38 -8.51
C LEU A 167 -12.54 5.28 -9.69
N GLU A 168 -13.19 6.40 -9.42
CA GLU A 168 -13.39 7.48 -10.39
C GLU A 168 -13.45 8.81 -9.63
N VAL A 169 -12.69 9.82 -10.07
CA VAL A 169 -12.67 11.14 -9.42
C VAL A 169 -14.08 11.75 -9.46
N GLY A 170 -14.56 12.23 -8.32
CA GLY A 170 -15.91 12.76 -8.13
C GLY A 170 -16.98 11.68 -7.87
N LYS A 171 -16.60 10.41 -7.77
CA LYS A 171 -17.49 9.31 -7.41
C LYS A 171 -17.14 8.69 -6.05
N PRO A 172 -18.09 8.07 -5.33
CA PRO A 172 -17.81 7.29 -4.14
C PRO A 172 -16.83 6.15 -4.42
N TYR A 173 -15.88 5.94 -3.51
CA TYR A 173 -15.06 4.71 -3.50
C TYR A 173 -15.95 3.49 -3.40
N GLY A 174 -15.83 2.56 -4.34
CA GLY A 174 -16.60 1.32 -4.37
C GLY A 174 -15.70 0.09 -4.25
N VAL A 175 -16.22 -0.99 -3.69
CA VAL A 175 -15.56 -2.30 -3.73
C VAL A 175 -16.57 -3.40 -4.02
N LEU A 176 -16.12 -4.48 -4.66
CA LEU A 176 -16.82 -5.76 -4.80
C LEU A 176 -15.92 -6.92 -4.36
N ASP A 177 -16.51 -7.93 -3.71
CA ASP A 177 -15.81 -9.20 -3.44
C ASP A 177 -15.23 -9.79 -4.75
N LEU A 178 -14.00 -10.32 -4.70
CA LEU A 178 -13.26 -10.79 -5.88
C LEU A 178 -14.02 -11.82 -6.72
N ASP A 179 -14.78 -12.72 -6.07
CA ASP A 179 -15.57 -13.78 -6.71
C ASP A 179 -16.85 -13.28 -7.39
N ARG A 180 -17.19 -11.99 -7.23
CA ARG A 180 -18.38 -11.37 -7.81
C ARG A 180 -18.13 -10.64 -9.10
N VAL A 181 -16.87 -10.39 -9.46
CA VAL A 181 -16.55 -9.74 -10.73
C VAL A 181 -16.66 -10.75 -11.88
N LYS A 182 -17.69 -10.55 -12.72
CA LYS A 182 -18.08 -11.40 -13.86
C LYS A 182 -18.36 -10.54 -15.08
N GLU A 183 -18.13 -11.11 -16.27
CA GLU A 183 -18.42 -10.42 -17.55
C GLU A 183 -19.93 -10.25 -17.80
N VAL A 184 -20.76 -11.21 -17.36
CA VAL A 184 -22.21 -11.17 -17.56
C VAL A 184 -22.90 -10.98 -16.22
N VAL A 185 -23.69 -9.90 -16.11
CA VAL A 185 -24.42 -9.51 -14.90
C VAL A 185 -25.86 -9.11 -15.25
N LEU A 186 -26.72 -9.01 -14.24
CA LEU A 186 -28.09 -8.50 -14.43
C LEU A 186 -28.08 -7.02 -14.85
N ASP A 187 -28.94 -6.65 -15.79
CA ASP A 187 -29.24 -5.24 -16.07
C ASP A 187 -30.20 -4.71 -15.00
N CYS A 188 -29.67 -3.84 -14.14
CA CYS A 188 -30.45 -3.25 -13.06
C CYS A 188 -30.90 -1.82 -13.35
N SER A 189 -30.83 -1.41 -14.62
CA SER A 189 -31.40 -0.16 -15.13
C SER A 189 -32.90 -0.26 -15.44
N ILE A 190 -33.56 -1.30 -14.91
CA ILE A 190 -34.97 -1.63 -15.09
C ILE A 190 -35.80 -1.16 -13.90
N ASP A 191 -37.12 -1.08 -14.07
CA ASP A 191 -38.05 -0.87 -12.95
C ASP A 191 -38.65 -2.20 -12.43
N CYS A 192 -39.46 -2.11 -11.38
CA CYS A 192 -40.07 -3.30 -10.78
C CYS A 192 -41.09 -3.99 -11.69
N GLU A 193 -41.76 -3.27 -12.59
CA GLU A 193 -42.73 -3.88 -13.51
C GLU A 193 -42.01 -4.69 -14.58
N GLU A 194 -40.92 -4.13 -15.12
CA GLU A 194 -40.05 -4.81 -16.07
C GLU A 194 -39.37 -6.03 -15.42
N MET A 195 -38.87 -5.90 -14.19
CA MET A 195 -38.25 -6.99 -13.41
C MET A 195 -39.20 -8.18 -13.21
N VAL A 196 -40.51 -7.94 -13.02
CA VAL A 196 -41.53 -9.00 -12.91
C VAL A 196 -41.76 -9.72 -14.23
N SER A 197 -41.56 -9.02 -15.35
CA SER A 197 -41.77 -9.59 -16.69
C SER A 197 -40.60 -10.44 -17.16
N SER A 198 -39.37 -9.94 -17.04
CA SER A 198 -38.16 -10.61 -17.49
C SER A 198 -36.91 -9.94 -16.93
N LEU A 199 -35.97 -10.73 -16.42
CA LEU A 199 -34.64 -10.25 -16.08
C LEU A 199 -33.78 -10.16 -17.35
N ARG A 200 -33.09 -9.03 -17.51
CA ARG A 200 -32.14 -8.80 -18.60
C ARG A 200 -30.70 -8.94 -18.10
N TYR A 201 -29.79 -9.30 -18.99
CA TYR A 201 -28.37 -9.45 -18.69
C TYR A 201 -27.53 -8.57 -19.62
N ILE A 202 -26.50 -7.94 -19.06
CA ILE A 202 -25.51 -7.16 -19.81
C ILE A 202 -24.19 -7.91 -19.79
N ASN A 203 -23.48 -7.86 -20.93
CA ASN A 203 -22.09 -8.29 -21.03
C ASN A 203 -21.18 -7.06 -21.01
N TYR A 204 -20.35 -6.95 -19.97
CA TYR A 204 -19.36 -5.90 -19.81
C TYR A 204 -18.03 -6.30 -20.43
N THR A 205 -17.55 -5.47 -21.35
CA THR A 205 -16.19 -5.61 -21.90
C THR A 205 -15.13 -5.16 -20.89
N ASP A 206 -15.45 -4.15 -20.08
CA ASP A 206 -14.61 -3.65 -18.99
C ASP A 206 -15.35 -3.80 -17.65
N MET A 207 -15.15 -4.94 -17.01
CA MET A 207 -15.68 -5.27 -15.69
C MET A 207 -14.99 -4.53 -14.54
N PHE A 208 -13.98 -3.70 -14.81
CA PHE A 208 -13.28 -2.87 -13.83
C PHE A 208 -13.68 -1.39 -13.90
N SER A 209 -14.57 -1.05 -14.83
CA SER A 209 -15.11 0.30 -15.01
C SER A 209 -16.03 0.72 -13.86
N TYR A 210 -16.14 2.03 -13.61
CA TYR A 210 -17.11 2.54 -12.64
C TYR A 210 -18.56 2.34 -13.10
N GLU A 211 -18.79 2.25 -14.41
CA GLU A 211 -20.10 1.91 -14.98
C GLU A 211 -20.56 0.50 -14.55
N TYR A 212 -19.66 -0.48 -14.57
CA TYR A 212 -19.91 -1.83 -14.05
C TYR A 212 -20.36 -1.79 -12.59
N PHE A 213 -19.61 -1.07 -11.75
CA PHE A 213 -19.96 -0.90 -10.34
C PHE A 213 -21.29 -0.16 -10.14
N SER A 214 -21.59 0.81 -11.00
CA SER A 214 -22.85 1.55 -10.96
C SER A 214 -24.06 0.66 -11.23
N ASN A 215 -23.93 -0.33 -12.09
CA ASN A 215 -24.98 -1.32 -12.28
C ASN A 215 -25.18 -2.19 -11.01
N TYR A 216 -24.12 -2.59 -10.30
CA TYR A 216 -24.27 -3.26 -9.00
C TYR A 216 -24.99 -2.40 -7.97
N MET A 217 -24.67 -1.10 -7.90
CA MET A 217 -25.39 -0.16 -7.04
C MET A 217 -26.88 -0.10 -7.41
N ALA A 218 -27.19 0.00 -8.70
CA ALA A 218 -28.56 -0.01 -9.19
C ALA A 218 -29.28 -1.33 -8.83
N CYS A 219 -28.59 -2.48 -8.86
CA CYS A 219 -29.17 -3.76 -8.43
C CYS A 219 -29.58 -3.76 -6.96
N LYS A 220 -28.78 -3.14 -6.10
CA LYS A 220 -29.14 -2.99 -4.68
C LYS A 220 -30.37 -2.11 -4.51
N ASP A 221 -30.40 -0.96 -5.16
CA ASP A 221 -31.52 -0.01 -5.04
C ASP A 221 -32.81 -0.62 -5.60
N LEU A 222 -32.70 -1.37 -6.71
CA LEU A 222 -33.79 -2.13 -7.30
C LEU A 222 -34.32 -3.21 -6.33
N TYR A 223 -33.43 -3.98 -5.70
CA TYR A 223 -33.80 -5.01 -4.74
C TYR A 223 -34.54 -4.44 -3.53
N GLU A 224 -34.00 -3.37 -2.94
CA GLU A 224 -34.59 -2.72 -1.77
C GLU A 224 -35.95 -2.11 -2.10
N THR A 225 -36.04 -1.39 -3.23
CA THR A 225 -37.27 -0.73 -3.67
C THR A 225 -38.34 -1.74 -4.06
N CYS A 226 -38.01 -2.71 -4.93
CA CYS A 226 -38.98 -3.69 -5.39
C CYS A 226 -39.34 -4.70 -4.29
N GLY A 227 -38.46 -4.98 -3.33
CA GLY A 227 -38.77 -5.81 -2.17
C GLY A 227 -39.82 -5.14 -1.26
N MET A 228 -39.69 -3.83 -1.04
CA MET A 228 -40.68 -3.05 -0.29
C MET A 228 -42.04 -3.03 -0.99
N LEU A 229 -42.05 -2.76 -2.31
CA LEU A 229 -43.29 -2.75 -3.11
C LEU A 229 -43.94 -4.13 -3.19
N TYR A 230 -43.14 -5.20 -3.28
CA TYR A 230 -43.61 -6.57 -3.22
C TYR A 230 -44.32 -6.87 -1.90
N ASN A 231 -43.73 -6.49 -0.76
CA ASN A 231 -44.33 -6.72 0.55
C ASN A 231 -45.69 -6.00 0.67
N GLN A 232 -45.78 -4.76 0.20
CA GLN A 232 -47.04 -4.03 0.14
C GLN A 232 -48.06 -4.75 -0.75
N ALA A 233 -47.67 -5.16 -1.96
CA ALA A 233 -48.54 -5.86 -2.90
C ALA A 233 -49.03 -7.22 -2.34
N ALA A 234 -48.18 -7.94 -1.62
CA ALA A 234 -48.53 -9.19 -0.95
C ALA A 234 -49.54 -8.97 0.19
N GLU A 235 -49.40 -7.90 0.98
CA GLU A 235 -50.40 -7.54 1.98
C GLU A 235 -51.76 -7.20 1.35
N GLU A 236 -51.76 -6.40 0.28
CA GLU A 236 -52.99 -6.03 -0.43
C GLU A 236 -53.67 -7.26 -1.06
N TYR A 237 -52.90 -8.19 -1.61
CA TYR A 237 -53.40 -9.48 -2.09
C TYR A 237 -54.06 -10.28 -0.96
N ASN A 238 -53.41 -10.38 0.20
CA ASN A 238 -53.95 -11.07 1.38
C ASN A 238 -55.25 -10.42 1.90
N ARG A 239 -55.39 -9.10 1.75
CA ARG A 239 -56.63 -8.35 2.06
C ARG A 239 -57.69 -8.42 0.96
N ARG A 240 -57.39 -9.04 -0.19
CA ARG A 240 -58.23 -9.08 -1.41
C ARG A 240 -58.56 -7.68 -1.97
N THR A 241 -57.66 -6.73 -1.75
CA THR A 241 -57.77 -5.34 -2.24
C THR A 241 -56.71 -5.00 -3.30
N GLY A 242 -55.74 -5.88 -3.51
CA GLY A 242 -54.62 -5.66 -4.42
C GLY A 242 -54.92 -5.92 -5.89
N LYS A 243 -54.08 -5.36 -6.77
CA LYS A 243 -54.18 -5.49 -8.24
C LYS A 243 -53.43 -6.70 -8.81
N TYR A 244 -52.55 -7.33 -8.05
CA TYR A 244 -51.69 -8.42 -8.50
C TYR A 244 -52.30 -9.79 -8.22
N SER A 245 -52.14 -10.73 -9.15
CA SER A 245 -52.47 -12.14 -8.95
C SER A 245 -51.37 -12.87 -8.17
N TYR A 246 -51.69 -14.05 -7.64
CA TYR A 246 -50.69 -14.92 -7.02
C TYR A 246 -49.54 -15.26 -7.97
N GLU A 247 -49.84 -15.53 -9.25
CA GLU A 247 -48.82 -15.85 -10.25
C GLU A 247 -47.85 -14.68 -10.48
N GLN A 248 -48.37 -13.45 -10.53
CA GLN A 248 -47.54 -12.25 -10.67
C GLN A 248 -46.66 -12.03 -9.43
N LEU A 249 -47.21 -12.23 -8.22
CA LEU A 249 -46.45 -12.15 -6.99
C LEU A 249 -45.39 -13.26 -6.89
N SER A 250 -45.67 -14.46 -7.37
CA SER A 250 -44.69 -15.56 -7.41
C SER A 250 -43.52 -15.22 -8.32
N LYS A 251 -43.79 -14.72 -9.54
CA LYS A 251 -42.75 -14.29 -10.48
C LYS A 251 -41.92 -13.13 -9.93
N TRP A 252 -42.59 -12.16 -9.29
CA TRP A 252 -41.89 -11.07 -8.61
C TRP A 252 -40.92 -11.60 -7.56
N TYR A 253 -41.40 -12.49 -6.68
CA TYR A 253 -40.58 -13.07 -5.64
C TYR A 253 -39.37 -13.83 -6.21
N GLU A 254 -39.57 -14.60 -7.29
CA GLU A 254 -38.48 -15.29 -8.00
C GLU A 254 -37.42 -14.30 -8.50
N SER A 255 -37.82 -13.22 -9.18
CA SER A 255 -36.88 -12.17 -9.64
C SER A 255 -36.13 -11.52 -8.48
N LEU A 256 -36.79 -11.25 -7.35
CA LEU A 256 -36.15 -10.72 -6.14
C LEU A 256 -35.11 -11.70 -5.57
N MET A 257 -35.38 -13.00 -5.61
CA MET A 257 -34.42 -14.01 -5.14
C MET A 257 -33.20 -14.09 -6.06
N THR A 258 -33.38 -14.02 -7.37
CA THR A 258 -32.26 -13.94 -8.32
C THR A 258 -31.42 -12.68 -8.10
N LEU A 259 -32.06 -11.53 -7.91
CA LEU A 259 -31.35 -10.27 -7.64
C LEU A 259 -30.60 -10.32 -6.30
N LYS A 260 -31.20 -10.94 -5.28
CA LYS A 260 -30.56 -11.17 -3.97
C LYS A 260 -29.28 -11.99 -4.09
N GLU A 261 -29.30 -13.06 -4.89
CA GLU A 261 -28.13 -13.91 -5.11
C GLU A 261 -26.97 -13.16 -5.77
N GLU A 262 -27.27 -12.15 -6.60
CA GLU A 262 -26.28 -11.33 -7.27
C GLU A 262 -25.58 -10.37 -6.30
N ILE A 263 -26.33 -9.74 -5.39
CA ILE A 263 -25.81 -8.64 -4.54
C ILE A 263 -25.52 -9.02 -3.08
N ILE A 264 -25.95 -10.19 -2.59
CA ILE A 264 -25.77 -10.61 -1.19
C ILE A 264 -24.92 -11.89 -1.08
N SER A 265 -23.99 -11.91 -0.13
CA SER A 265 -23.22 -13.08 0.28
C SER A 265 -23.15 -13.17 1.81
N ASN A 266 -23.48 -14.33 2.39
CA ASN A 266 -23.49 -14.56 3.84
C ASN A 266 -24.27 -13.49 4.65
N ASN A 267 -25.38 -12.99 4.10
CA ASN A 267 -26.21 -11.91 4.65
C ASN A 267 -25.57 -10.51 4.66
N PHE A 268 -24.46 -10.30 3.95
CA PHE A 268 -23.86 -8.98 3.74
C PHE A 268 -23.90 -8.62 2.27
N TYR A 269 -24.06 -7.33 1.98
CA TYR A 269 -23.85 -6.84 0.62
C TYR A 269 -22.42 -7.16 0.21
N VAL A 270 -22.26 -7.67 -1.02
CA VAL A 270 -20.94 -7.93 -1.60
C VAL A 270 -20.23 -6.65 -2.03
N MET A 271 -20.90 -5.51 -1.85
CA MET A 271 -20.41 -4.17 -2.16
C MET A 271 -20.35 -3.29 -0.92
N SER A 272 -19.40 -2.37 -0.89
CA SER A 272 -19.42 -1.26 0.06
C SER A 272 -18.97 0.04 -0.59
N GLN A 273 -19.33 1.16 0.03
CA GLN A 273 -18.97 2.49 -0.41
C GLN A 273 -18.33 3.29 0.71
N SER A 274 -17.41 4.17 0.36
CA SER A 274 -16.79 5.15 1.26
C SER A 274 -16.74 6.53 0.60
N GLY A 275 -15.91 7.43 1.14
CA GLY A 275 -15.78 8.82 0.72
C GLY A 275 -15.67 9.02 -0.80
N VAL A 276 -16.04 10.22 -1.24
CA VAL A 276 -15.93 10.63 -2.66
C VAL A 276 -14.46 10.77 -3.01
N VAL A 277 -14.03 10.09 -4.07
CA VAL A 277 -12.63 10.11 -4.53
C VAL A 277 -12.30 11.50 -5.08
N LYS A 278 -11.30 12.15 -4.49
CA LYS A 278 -10.78 13.45 -4.89
C LYS A 278 -9.58 13.31 -5.83
N ASN A 279 -8.68 12.39 -5.52
CA ASN A 279 -7.45 12.17 -6.29
C ASN A 279 -7.01 10.69 -6.23
N ILE A 280 -6.33 10.24 -7.29
CA ILE A 280 -5.79 8.88 -7.42
C ILE A 280 -4.36 9.00 -7.95
N ASN A 281 -3.37 8.56 -7.16
CA ASN A 281 -1.98 8.48 -7.59
C ASN A 281 -1.52 7.02 -7.66
N ILE A 282 -0.91 6.61 -8.78
CA ILE A 282 -0.39 5.25 -8.98
C ILE A 282 1.13 5.29 -9.14
N TYR A 283 1.82 4.47 -8.36
CA TYR A 283 3.27 4.33 -8.35
C TYR A 283 3.64 2.90 -8.74
N TRP A 284 4.34 2.70 -9.86
CA TRP A 284 4.70 1.37 -10.39
C TRP A 284 6.04 0.86 -9.87
#